data_AF-A0A8T5KGK8-F1
#
_entry.id   AF-A0A8T5KGK8-F1
#
_cell.length_a   1.000
_cell.length_b   1.000
_cell.length_c   1.000
_cell.angle_alpha   90.00
_cell.angle_beta   90.00
_cell.angle_gamma   90.00
#
_symmetry.space_group_name_H-M   'P 1'
#
loop_
_entity.id
_entity.type
_entity.pdbx_description
1 polymer ?
#
loop_
_entity_poly.entity_id
_entity_poly.type
_entity_poly.pdbx_seq_one_letter_code
_entity_poly.pdbx_strand_id
1 'polypeptide(L)'
;MGQVGFSAGLEYGGRRLPIQYIYDNRIALVSESTRKYSNIPKELYEDYLNDLKKSAYIHDKFIASNKVEVDFGTIDTDTLSLILEAANNLAKAFKNNAEK
;
A
#
# COMPACT_ATOMS: atom_id res chain seq x y z
N MET A 1 -16.62 8.62 -8.10
CA MET A 1 -15.90 8.46 -6.81
C MET A 1 -16.51 7.24 -6.14
N GLY A 2 -15.78 6.12 -6.08
CA GLY A 2 -16.29 4.89 -5.48
C GLY A 2 -16.39 5.01 -3.95
N GLN A 3 -17.29 4.25 -3.32
CA GLN A 3 -17.36 4.20 -1.87
C GLN A 3 -16.13 3.45 -1.35
N VAL A 4 -15.53 3.91 -0.25
CA VAL A 4 -14.51 3.12 0.44
C VAL A 4 -15.24 1.94 1.07
N GLY A 5 -15.00 0.74 0.54
CA GLY A 5 -15.56 -0.48 1.10
C GLY A 5 -14.93 -0.78 2.46
N PHE A 6 -13.59 -0.71 2.54
CA PHE A 6 -12.87 -0.79 3.80
C PHE A 6 -11.45 -0.24 3.71
N SER A 7 -10.84 0.02 4.87
CA SER A 7 -9.42 0.34 4.98
C SER A 7 -8.74 -0.57 5.99
N ALA A 8 -7.48 -0.91 5.74
CA ALA A 8 -6.61 -1.61 6.69
C ALA A 8 -5.46 -0.69 7.08
N GLY A 9 -5.05 -0.77 8.34
CA GLY A 9 -4.06 0.14 8.90
C GLY A 9 -3.56 -0.32 10.25
N LEU A 10 -2.67 0.47 10.82
CA LEU A 10 -2.06 0.21 12.13
C LEU A 10 -2.45 1.30 13.12
N GLU A 11 -2.43 0.97 14.40
CA GLU A 11 -2.55 1.96 15.47
C GLU A 11 -1.16 2.42 15.90
N TYR A 12 -0.93 3.73 15.88
CA TYR A 12 0.34 4.35 16.25
C TYR A 12 0.10 5.64 17.03
N GLY A 13 0.72 5.77 18.21
CA GLY A 13 0.56 6.94 19.07
C GLY A 13 -0.89 7.25 19.46
N GLY A 14 -1.72 6.21 19.63
CA GLY A 14 -3.15 6.33 19.93
C GLY A 14 -4.01 6.82 18.76
N ARG A 15 -3.47 6.83 17.52
CA ARG A 15 -4.19 7.18 16.30
C ARG A 15 -4.14 6.03 15.29
N ARG A 16 -5.24 5.80 14.58
CA ARG A 16 -5.27 4.85 13.47
C ARG A 16 -4.65 5.49 12.23
N LEU A 17 -3.62 4.84 11.68
CA LEU A 17 -2.99 5.22 10.43
C LEU A 17 -3.38 4.22 9.33
N PRO A 18 -4.26 4.60 8.40
CA PRO A 18 -4.68 3.75 7.29
C PRO A 18 -3.53 3.63 6.27
N ILE A 19 -3.06 2.40 6.08
CA ILE A 19 -2.01 2.08 5.10
C ILE A 19 -2.63 1.68 3.77
N GLN A 20 -3.71 0.91 3.81
CA GLN A 20 -4.36 0.33 2.64
C GLN A 20 -5.81 0.80 2.55
N TYR A 21 -6.19 1.34 1.40
CA TYR A 21 -7.58 1.69 1.10
C TYR A 21 -8.11 0.80 -0.02
N ILE A 22 -9.28 0.23 0.21
CA ILE A 22 -9.97 -0.65 -0.73
C ILE A 22 -11.36 -0.07 -1.00
N TYR A 23 -11.60 0.22 -2.26
CA TYR A 23 -12.86 0.69 -2.79
C TYR A 23 -13.57 -0.47 -3.49
N ASP A 24 -14.83 -0.25 -3.88
CA ASP A 24 -15.67 -1.30 -4.46
C ASP A 24 -15.03 -2.04 -5.66
N ASN A 25 -14.26 -1.33 -6.49
CA ASN A 25 -13.68 -1.87 -7.73
C ASN A 25 -12.17 -1.70 -7.85
N ARG A 26 -11.51 -1.19 -6.81
CA ARG A 26 -10.09 -0.82 -6.91
C ARG A 26 -9.41 -0.77 -5.57
N ILE A 27 -8.10 -0.90 -5.61
CA ILE A 27 -7.22 -0.81 -4.46
C ILE A 27 -6.18 0.29 -4.67
N ALA A 28 -5.99 1.15 -3.67
CA ALA A 28 -5.02 2.23 -3.75
C ALA A 28 -3.64 1.76 -3.26
N LEU A 29 -2.59 1.97 -4.05
CA LEU A 29 -1.22 1.78 -3.61
C LEU A 29 -0.78 2.94 -2.71
N VAL A 30 0.11 2.67 -1.76
CA VAL A 30 0.75 3.73 -0.97
C VAL A 30 1.57 4.61 -1.91
N SER A 31 1.23 5.90 -1.95
CA SER A 31 1.92 6.90 -2.76
C SER A 31 3.00 7.64 -1.95
N GLU A 32 3.91 8.31 -2.64
CA GLU A 32 4.90 9.21 -2.00
C GLU A 32 4.24 10.33 -1.18
N SER A 33 3.08 10.82 -1.62
CA SER A 33 2.29 11.80 -0.87
C SER A 33 1.73 11.21 0.42
N THR A 34 1.19 9.98 0.36
CA THR A 34 0.70 9.25 1.53
C THR A 34 1.84 8.97 2.51
N ARG A 35 3.01 8.58 1.99
CA ARG A 35 4.23 8.37 2.77
C ARG A 35 4.61 9.61 3.58
N LYS A 36 4.69 10.77 2.92
CA LYS A 36 5.05 12.05 3.57
C LYS A 36 4.01 12.47 4.61
N TYR A 37 2.72 12.40 4.27
CA TYR A 37 1.64 12.74 5.19
C TYR A 37 1.64 11.86 6.44
N SER A 38 1.98 10.58 6.27
CA SER A 38 1.97 9.56 7.32
C SER A 38 3.30 9.41 8.05
N ASN A 39 4.32 10.22 7.70
CA ASN A 39 5.69 10.11 8.20
C ASN A 39 6.31 8.71 8.07
N ILE A 40 5.94 7.96 7.02
CA ILE A 40 6.55 6.66 6.74
C ILE A 40 8.02 6.87 6.33
N PRO A 41 8.99 6.24 7.02
CA PRO A 41 10.40 6.30 6.65
C PRO A 41 10.63 5.91 5.20
N LYS A 42 11.57 6.58 4.54
CA LYS A 42 11.88 6.34 3.13
C LYS A 42 12.30 4.89 2.89
N GLU A 43 13.11 4.31 3.77
CA GLU A 43 13.59 2.92 3.66
C GLU A 43 12.43 1.93 3.66
N LEU A 44 11.48 2.05 4.59
CA LEU A 44 10.31 1.17 4.65
C LEU A 44 9.41 1.30 3.40
N TYR A 45 9.30 2.50 2.86
CA TYR A 45 8.58 2.72 1.61
C TYR A 45 9.29 2.10 0.40
N GLU A 46 10.62 2.15 0.36
CA GLU A 46 11.39 1.48 -0.68
C GLU A 46 11.25 -0.04 -0.60
N ASP A 47 11.24 -0.63 0.61
CA ASP A 47 10.96 -2.05 0.81
C ASP A 47 9.57 -2.43 0.31
N TYR A 48 8.55 -1.63 0.62
CA TYR A 48 7.20 -1.80 0.08
C TYR A 48 7.18 -1.79 -1.46
N LEU A 49 7.87 -0.83 -2.10
CA LEU A 49 7.97 -0.79 -3.55
C LEU A 49 8.72 -2.00 -4.12
N ASN A 50 9.72 -2.51 -3.40
CA ASN A 50 10.46 -3.70 -3.80
C ASN A 50 9.61 -4.97 -3.69
N ASP A 51 8.74 -5.07 -2.69
CA ASP A 51 7.75 -6.14 -2.60
C ASP A 51 6.77 -6.10 -3.79
N LEU A 52 6.26 -4.91 -4.13
CA LEU A 52 5.36 -4.76 -5.28
C LEU A 52 6.02 -5.10 -6.63
N LYS A 53 7.32 -4.80 -6.77
CA LYS A 53 8.12 -5.11 -7.97
C LYS A 53 8.26 -6.60 -8.27
N LYS A 54 7.95 -7.48 -7.31
CA LYS A 54 7.89 -8.93 -7.56
C LYS A 54 6.81 -9.28 -8.61
N SER A 55 5.79 -8.43 -8.78
CA SER A 55 4.88 -8.49 -9.92
C SER A 55 5.35 -7.54 -11.04
N ALA A 56 5.77 -8.12 -12.17
CA ALA A 56 6.14 -7.35 -13.36
C ALA A 56 4.98 -6.46 -13.85
N TYR A 57 3.74 -6.96 -13.74
CA TYR A 57 2.54 -6.20 -14.09
C TYR A 57 2.38 -4.93 -13.25
N ILE A 58 2.51 -5.05 -11.92
CA ILE A 58 2.41 -3.90 -11.00
C ILE A 58 3.53 -2.89 -11.23
N HIS A 59 4.76 -3.38 -11.42
CA HIS A 59 5.91 -2.52 -11.69
C HIS A 59 5.69 -1.65 -12.94
N ASP A 60 5.37 -2.28 -14.08
CA ASP A 60 5.33 -1.57 -15.35
C ASP A 60 4.09 -0.69 -15.48
N LYS A 61 2.93 -1.19 -15.03
CA LYS A 61 1.64 -0.51 -15.24
C LYS A 61 1.31 0.54 -14.19
N PHE A 62 1.86 0.44 -12.98
CA PHE A 62 1.49 1.31 -11.88
C PHE A 62 2.67 2.07 -11.29
N ILE A 63 3.76 1.38 -10.93
CA ILE A 63 4.92 2.06 -10.31
C ILE A 63 5.61 2.96 -11.34
N ALA A 64 6.02 2.42 -12.49
CA ALA A 64 6.70 3.18 -13.54
C ALA A 64 5.80 4.25 -14.17
N SER A 65 4.48 4.00 -14.21
CA SER A 65 3.48 4.94 -14.72
C SER A 65 2.97 5.93 -13.66
N ASN A 66 3.50 5.89 -12.44
CA ASN A 66 3.10 6.70 -11.29
C ASN A 66 1.58 6.67 -11.00
N LYS A 67 0.91 5.54 -11.30
CA LYS A 67 -0.49 5.31 -10.97
C LYS A 67 -0.60 4.75 -9.56
N VAL A 68 -1.57 5.27 -8.82
CA VAL A 68 -1.78 4.95 -7.40
C VAL A 68 -3.04 4.13 -7.14
N GLU A 69 -3.82 3.81 -8.17
CA GLU A 69 -5.04 2.99 -8.06
C GLU A 69 -4.98 1.83 -9.05
N VAL A 70 -5.28 0.62 -8.57
CA VAL A 70 -5.31 -0.62 -9.34
C VAL A 70 -6.75 -1.13 -9.38
N ASP A 71 -7.30 -1.33 -10.58
CA ASP A 71 -8.66 -1.83 -10.77
C ASP A 71 -8.71 -3.35 -10.59
N PHE A 72 -9.68 -3.87 -9.83
CA PHE A 72 -9.87 -5.31 -9.63
C PHE A 72 -10.18 -6.06 -10.92
N GLY A 73 -10.78 -5.42 -11.91
CA GLY A 73 -10.99 -6.02 -13.24
C GLY A 73 -9.69 -6.21 -14.04
N THR A 74 -8.56 -5.67 -13.56
CA THR A 74 -7.26 -5.72 -14.25
C THR A 74 -6.21 -6.60 -13.58
N ILE A 75 -6.53 -7.14 -12.40
CA ILE A 75 -5.62 -7.97 -11.61
C ILE A 75 -6.27 -9.30 -11.23
N ASP A 76 -5.45 -10.31 -11.02
CA ASP A 76 -5.87 -11.59 -10.45
C ASP A 76 -5.74 -11.60 -8.92
N THR A 77 -6.20 -12.68 -8.30
CA THR A 77 -6.15 -12.90 -6.86
C THR A 77 -4.72 -12.91 -6.33
N ASP A 78 -3.76 -13.41 -7.11
CA ASP A 78 -2.35 -13.50 -6.72
C ASP A 78 -1.72 -12.10 -6.65
N THR A 79 -1.99 -11.26 -7.65
CA THR A 79 -1.56 -9.85 -7.65
C THR A 79 -2.23 -9.06 -6.53
N LEU A 80 -3.53 -9.29 -6.28
CA LEU A 80 -4.21 -8.68 -5.15
C LEU A 80 -3.58 -9.09 -3.82
N SER A 81 -3.30 -10.37 -3.63
CA SER A 81 -2.66 -10.90 -2.42
C SER A 81 -1.28 -10.26 -2.20
N LEU A 82 -0.49 -10.14 -3.26
CA LEU A 82 0.81 -9.47 -3.23
C LEU A 82 0.72 -7.99 -2.79
N ILE A 83 -0.27 -7.24 -3.29
CA ILE A 83 -0.50 -5.85 -2.85
C ILE A 83 -0.82 -5.80 -1.35
N LEU A 84 -1.72 -6.67 -0.89
CA LEU A 84 -2.14 -6.71 0.51
C LEU A 84 -1.00 -7.15 1.43
N GLU A 85 -0.20 -8.12 1.02
CA GLU A 85 0.99 -8.57 1.75
C GLU A 85 2.04 -7.48 1.86
N ALA A 86 2.35 -6.77 0.77
CA ALA A 86 3.29 -5.65 0.78
C ALA A 86 2.82 -4.55 1.75
N ALA A 87 1.53 -4.20 1.72
CA ALA A 87 0.95 -3.22 2.63
C ALA A 87 0.99 -3.69 4.10
N ASN A 88 0.76 -4.98 4.36
CA ASN A 88 0.85 -5.57 5.69
C ASN A 88 2.30 -5.57 6.22
N ASN A 89 3.27 -5.91 5.37
CA ASN A 89 4.70 -5.88 5.72
C ASN A 89 5.14 -4.45 6.07
N LEU A 90 4.73 -3.47 5.26
CA LEU A 90 4.94 -2.05 5.55
C LEU A 90 4.37 -1.66 6.90
N ALA A 91 3.12 -2.04 7.20
CA ALA A 91 2.47 -1.74 8.47
C ALA A 91 3.22 -2.35 9.67
N LYS A 92 3.64 -3.61 9.56
CA LYS A 92 4.43 -4.30 10.60
C LYS A 92 5.79 -3.62 10.83
N ALA A 93 6.51 -3.33 9.74
CA ALA A 93 7.82 -2.71 9.82
C ALA A 93 7.73 -1.30 10.40
N PHE A 94 6.71 -0.53 10.02
CA PHE A 94 6.45 0.80 10.55
C PHE A 94 6.15 0.77 12.05
N LYS A 95 5.29 -0.15 12.51
CA LYS A 95 5.02 -0.34 13.93
C LYS A 95 6.30 -0.69 14.71
N ASN A 96 7.07 -1.66 14.22
CA ASN A 96 8.31 -2.09 14.87
C ASN A 96 9.39 -1.01 14.90
N ASN A 97 9.45 -0.16 13.86
CA ASN A 97 10.38 0.96 13.80
C ASN A 97 10.02 2.04 14.83
N ALA A 98 8.73 2.24 15.06
CA ALA A 98 8.26 3.29 15.96
C ALA A 98 8.19 2.89 17.44
N GLU A 99 8.34 1.59 17.74
CA GLU A 99 8.55 1.06 19.09
C GLU A 99 10.03 1.05 19.53
N LYS A 100 10.96 1.43 18.64
CA LYS A 100 12.40 1.60 18.94
C LYS A 100 12.74 3.03 19.29
#